data_AF-A0A838SYG4-F1
#
_entry.id   AF-A0A838SYG4-F1
#
_cell.length_a   1.000
_cell.length_b   1.000
_cell.length_c   1.000
_cell.angle_alpha   90.00
_cell.angle_beta   90.00
_cell.angle_gamma   90.00
#
_symmetry.space_group_name_H-M   'P 1'
#
loop_
_entity.id
_entity.type
_entity.pdbx_description
1 polymer ?
#
loop_
_entity_poly.entity_id
_entity_poly.type
_entity_poly.pdbx_seq_one_letter_code
_entity_poly.pdbx_strand_id
1 'polypeptide(L)'
;MPSTNAFAADFTYVSFRGDVDPWRLGSIGLARSTPVGSLVGRLNWANRFAKSGTQLEADVYPRINDRMYAYLNAGYSASSIFPAWRFGGELFSTLPDAWEASLGFRQLLAGDSLHRGRRQVRWQLLDFPAPVRALQAIRRVGFRRAHDAKVFRGR
;
A
#
# COMPACT_ATOMS: atom_id res chain seq x y z
N MET A 1 23.48 -3.07 -5.05
CA MET A 1 22.51 -3.89 -5.83
C MET A 1 22.05 -3.07 -7.03
N PRO A 2 21.92 -3.67 -8.23
CA PRO A 2 21.44 -2.95 -9.41
C PRO A 2 19.98 -2.50 -9.24
N SER A 3 19.59 -1.43 -9.92
CA SER A 3 18.20 -0.96 -9.88
C SER A 3 17.29 -1.89 -10.68
N THR A 4 16.12 -2.23 -10.13
CA THR A 4 15.12 -3.07 -10.79
C THR A 4 13.84 -2.29 -10.98
N ASN A 5 13.19 -2.45 -12.14
CA ASN A 5 11.87 -1.89 -12.40
C ASN A 5 10.82 -3.00 -12.40
N ALA A 6 9.62 -2.69 -11.94
CA ALA A 6 8.46 -3.57 -12.02
C ALA A 6 7.24 -2.75 -12.46
N PHE A 7 6.35 -3.41 -13.20
CA PHE A 7 5.05 -2.87 -13.60
C PHE A 7 3.96 -3.76 -13.03
N ALA A 8 2.86 -3.14 -12.62
CA ALA A 8 1.68 -3.82 -12.13
C ALA A 8 0.43 -3.18 -12.73
N ALA A 9 -0.57 -4.00 -13.04
CA ALA A 9 -1.90 -3.55 -13.37
C ALA A 9 -2.91 -4.44 -12.65
N ASP A 10 -3.96 -3.83 -12.14
CA ASP A 10 -5.05 -4.52 -11.47
C ASP A 10 -6.40 -3.96 -11.94
N PHE A 11 -7.38 -4.84 -11.99
CA PHE A 11 -8.76 -4.49 -12.26
C PHE A 11 -9.66 -5.31 -11.35
N THR A 12 -10.58 -4.63 -10.66
CA THR A 12 -11.52 -5.23 -9.72
C THR A 12 -12.94 -4.84 -10.08
N TYR A 13 -13.81 -5.83 -10.16
CA TYR A 13 -15.25 -5.67 -10.34
C TYR A 13 -15.97 -6.21 -9.11
N VAL A 14 -16.86 -5.41 -8.52
CA VAL A 14 -17.65 -5.80 -7.34
C VAL A 14 -19.13 -5.61 -7.66
N SER A 15 -19.90 -6.68 -7.62
CA SER A 15 -21.35 -6.64 -7.72
C SER A 15 -22.01 -6.81 -6.35
N PHE A 16 -23.20 -6.24 -6.23
CA PHE A 16 -24.03 -6.32 -5.03
C PHE A 16 -25.38 -6.96 -5.39
N ARG A 17 -26.05 -7.57 -4.40
CA ARG A 17 -27.44 -7.99 -4.56
C ARG A 17 -28.36 -6.78 -4.29
N GLY A 18 -29.37 -6.58 -5.13
CA GLY A 18 -30.29 -5.43 -5.08
C GLY A 18 -29.92 -4.31 -6.06
N ASP A 19 -30.56 -3.15 -5.92
CA ASP A 19 -30.46 -2.01 -6.84
C ASP A 19 -29.25 -1.10 -6.52
N VAL A 20 -28.05 -1.69 -6.40
CA VAL A 20 -26.81 -0.95 -6.16
C VAL A 20 -25.89 -1.10 -7.36
N ASP A 21 -25.46 0.02 -7.93
CA ASP A 21 -24.52 0.02 -9.06
C ASP A 21 -23.23 -0.72 -8.72
N PRO A 22 -22.73 -1.60 -9.62
CA PRO A 22 -21.50 -2.34 -9.40
C PRO A 22 -20.29 -1.40 -9.36
N TRP A 23 -19.34 -1.73 -8.50
CA TRP A 23 -18.10 -0.96 -8.41
C TRP A 23 -17.06 -1.50 -9.38
N ARG A 24 -16.35 -0.59 -10.04
CA ARG A 24 -15.24 -0.91 -10.94
C ARG A 24 -14.03 -0.15 -10.49
N LEU A 25 -12.91 -0.83 -10.34
CA LEU A 25 -11.65 -0.22 -9.96
C LEU A 25 -10.57 -0.72 -10.90
N GLY A 26 -9.73 0.19 -11.36
CA GLY A 26 -8.52 -0.15 -12.10
C GLY A 26 -7.34 0.56 -11.46
N SER A 27 -6.18 -0.07 -11.44
CA SER A 27 -4.94 0.59 -11.06
C SER A 27 -3.80 0.12 -11.92
N ILE A 28 -2.89 1.05 -12.23
CA ILE A 28 -1.62 0.77 -12.88
C ILE A 28 -0.52 1.33 -12.00
N GLY A 29 0.60 0.62 -11.92
CA GLY A 29 1.70 0.97 -11.04
C GLY A 29 3.05 0.70 -11.69
N LEU A 30 4.01 1.56 -11.37
CA LEU A 30 5.41 1.41 -11.70
C LEU A 30 6.22 1.47 -10.42
N ALA A 31 7.06 0.48 -10.19
CA ALA A 31 7.96 0.41 -9.05
C ALA A 31 9.40 0.42 -9.54
N ARG A 32 10.26 1.16 -8.83
CA ARG A 32 11.70 1.19 -9.04
C ARG A 32 12.42 0.98 -7.72
N SER A 33 13.23 -0.06 -7.66
CA SER A 33 14.15 -0.31 -6.55
C SER A 33 15.51 0.30 -6.85
N THR A 34 16.07 0.99 -5.86
CA THR A 34 17.39 1.64 -5.91
C THR A 34 18.21 1.22 -4.68
N PRO A 35 19.53 1.45 -4.65
CA PRO A 35 20.35 1.14 -3.48
C PRO A 35 19.90 1.85 -2.18
N VAL A 36 19.28 3.03 -2.32
CA VAL A 36 18.85 3.88 -1.19
C VAL A 36 17.38 3.67 -0.81
N GLY A 37 16.66 2.77 -1.49
CA GLY A 37 15.24 2.51 -1.23
C GLY A 37 14.43 2.22 -2.48
N SER A 38 13.13 2.07 -2.32
CA SER A 38 12.21 1.80 -3.42
C SER A 38 11.17 2.91 -3.57
N LEU A 39 10.78 3.21 -4.80
CA LEU A 39 9.73 4.15 -5.16
C LEU A 39 8.65 3.40 -5.94
N VAL A 40 7.39 3.70 -5.69
CA VAL A 40 6.25 3.21 -6.46
C VAL A 40 5.36 4.40 -6.82
N GLY A 41 5.05 4.57 -8.09
CA GLY A 41 4.01 5.46 -8.56
C GLY A 41 2.80 4.65 -9.01
N ARG A 42 1.59 5.07 -8.64
CA ARG A 42 0.35 4.40 -9.04
C ARG A 42 -0.69 5.40 -9.53
N LEU A 43 -1.40 5.02 -10.59
CA LEU A 43 -2.60 5.70 -11.04
C LEU A 43 -3.78 4.76 -10.79
N ASN A 44 -4.72 5.21 -9.98
CA ASN A 44 -5.95 4.50 -9.71
C ASN A 44 -7.11 5.19 -10.44
N TRP A 45 -8.06 4.39 -10.90
CA TRP A 45 -9.37 4.81 -11.37
C TRP A 45 -10.43 4.00 -10.62
N ALA A 46 -11.51 4.65 -10.24
CA ALA A 46 -12.66 3.97 -9.67
C ALA A 46 -13.96 4.57 -10.21
N ASN A 47 -14.97 3.71 -10.33
CA ASN A 47 -16.37 4.06 -10.47
C ASN A 47 -17.14 3.40 -9.33
N ARG A 48 -17.71 4.23 -8.45
CA ARG A 48 -18.51 3.83 -7.29
C ARG A 48 -19.64 4.82 -7.10
N PHE A 49 -20.83 4.35 -6.69
CA PHE A 49 -21.99 5.21 -6.43
C PHE A 49 -22.35 6.13 -7.61
N ALA A 50 -22.33 5.59 -8.83
CA ALA A 50 -22.51 6.32 -10.09
C ALA A 50 -21.52 7.48 -10.33
N LYS A 51 -20.43 7.57 -9.56
CA LYS A 51 -19.38 8.59 -9.69
C LYS A 51 -18.06 7.93 -10.06
N SER A 52 -17.38 8.51 -11.03
CA SER A 52 -16.03 8.12 -11.41
C SER A 52 -14.99 9.12 -10.92
N GLY A 53 -13.76 8.64 -10.79
CA GLY A 53 -12.65 9.46 -10.33
C GLY A 53 -11.32 8.77 -10.51
N THR A 54 -10.26 9.57 -10.51
CA THR A 54 -8.88 9.11 -10.62
C THR A 54 -8.07 9.61 -9.43
N GLN A 55 -7.08 8.83 -9.01
CA GLN A 55 -6.19 9.18 -7.91
C GLN A 55 -4.76 8.81 -8.28
N LEU A 56 -3.85 9.77 -8.18
CA LEU A 56 -2.42 9.55 -8.30
C LEU A 56 -1.86 9.27 -6.91
N GLU A 57 -0.98 8.28 -6.79
CA GLU A 57 -0.28 7.95 -5.56
C GLU A 57 1.22 7.76 -5.82
N ALA A 58 2.01 8.12 -4.82
CA ALA A 58 3.44 7.88 -4.74
C ALA A 58 3.77 7.28 -3.36
N ASP A 59 4.45 6.15 -3.37
CA ASP A 59 4.94 5.45 -2.19
C ASP A 59 6.47 5.38 -2.25
N VAL A 60 7.14 5.77 -1.16
CA VAL A 60 8.60 5.73 -1.05
C VAL A 60 8.99 4.93 0.18
N TYR A 61 9.99 4.08 0.02
CA TYR A 61 10.57 3.26 1.08
C TYR A 61 12.07 3.58 1.20
N PRO A 62 12.45 4.76 1.72
CA PRO A 62 13.84 5.11 1.88
C PRO A 62 14.49 4.25 2.96
N ARG A 63 15.71 3.80 2.70
CA ARG A 63 16.60 3.22 3.72
C ARG A 63 17.37 4.37 4.36
N ILE A 64 17.23 4.53 5.66
CA ILE A 64 17.91 5.60 6.40
C ILE A 64 19.28 5.11 6.86
N ASN A 65 19.34 3.90 7.40
CA ASN A 65 20.57 3.19 7.76
C ASN A 65 20.30 1.67 7.78
N ASP A 66 21.25 0.87 8.24
CA ASP A 66 21.12 -0.60 8.23
C ASP A 66 20.06 -1.14 9.20
N ARG A 67 19.62 -0.33 10.17
CA ARG A 67 18.62 -0.70 11.18
C ARG A 67 17.30 0.05 11.03
N MET A 68 17.21 1.04 10.14
CA MET A 68 16.06 1.92 10.02
C MET A 68 15.66 2.14 8.58
N TYR A 69 14.36 2.02 8.32
CA TYR A 69 13.74 2.36 7.05
C TYR A 69 12.43 3.08 7.32
N ALA A 70 11.97 3.86 6.35
CA ALA A 70 10.67 4.49 6.43
C ALA A 70 9.76 4.04 5.30
N TYR A 71 8.47 4.25 5.49
CA TYR A 71 7.45 4.24 4.48
C TYR A 71 6.86 5.64 4.41
N LEU A 72 6.79 6.23 3.22
CA LEU A 72 6.16 7.51 2.98
C LEU A 72 5.15 7.34 1.84
N ASN A 73 3.97 7.92 1.99
CA ASN A 73 2.89 7.87 1.00
C ASN A 73 2.34 9.28 0.79
N ALA A 74 2.13 9.63 -0.47
CA ALA A 74 1.41 10.82 -0.89
C ALA A 74 0.40 10.43 -1.98
N GLY A 75 -0.80 10.99 -1.93
CA GLY A 75 -1.83 10.76 -2.93
C GLY A 75 -2.66 12.02 -3.16
N TYR A 76 -3.07 12.21 -4.41
CA TYR A 76 -3.88 13.33 -4.84
C TYR A 76 -5.03 12.86 -5.75
N SER A 77 -6.19 13.48 -5.58
CA SER A 77 -7.32 13.31 -6.48
C SER A 77 -8.11 14.61 -6.63
N ALA A 78 -8.52 14.93 -7.85
CA ALA A 78 -9.48 16.01 -8.12
C ALA A 78 -10.94 15.53 -8.03
N SER A 79 -11.17 14.24 -7.75
CA SER A 79 -12.51 13.64 -7.73
C SER A 79 -13.10 13.58 -6.33
N SER A 80 -14.44 13.65 -6.24
CA SER A 80 -15.16 13.57 -4.96
C SER A 80 -15.19 12.17 -4.33
N ILE A 81 -14.83 11.12 -5.07
CA ILE A 81 -14.83 9.73 -4.58
C ILE A 81 -13.54 9.34 -3.85
N PHE A 82 -12.48 10.13 -4.01
CA PHE A 82 -11.20 9.96 -3.33
C PHE A 82 -10.92 11.17 -2.42
N PRO A 83 -10.09 11.01 -1.37
CA PRO A 83 -9.57 12.16 -0.64
C PRO A 83 -8.78 13.06 -1.58
N ALA A 84 -8.97 14.38 -1.47
CA ALA A 84 -8.26 15.34 -2.30
C ALA A 84 -6.76 15.23 -2.10
N TRP A 85 -6.33 15.16 -0.84
CA TRP A 85 -4.96 14.87 -0.47
C TRP A 85 -4.88 13.77 0.58
N ARG A 86 -3.85 12.95 0.45
CA ARG A 86 -3.59 11.82 1.33
C ARG A 86 -2.11 11.75 1.61
N PHE A 87 -1.75 11.72 2.88
CA PHE A 87 -0.35 11.61 3.30
C PHE A 87 -0.22 10.56 4.39
N GLY A 88 0.89 9.85 4.39
CA GLY A 88 1.23 8.90 5.44
C GLY A 88 2.73 8.76 5.55
N GLY A 89 3.18 8.50 6.77
CA GLY A 89 4.57 8.20 7.03
C GLY A 89 4.65 7.18 8.15
N GLU A 90 5.57 6.23 8.06
CA GLU A 90 5.88 5.30 9.14
C GLU A 90 7.38 5.04 9.16
N LEU A 91 7.99 5.19 10.32
CA LEU A 91 9.39 4.90 10.56
C LEU A 91 9.49 3.57 11.27
N PHE A 92 10.33 2.68 10.76
CA PHE A 92 10.61 1.38 11.32
C PHE A 92 12.05 1.34 11.81
N SER A 93 12.27 0.73 12.98
CA SER A 93 13.58 0.54 13.56
C SER A 93 13.72 -0.88 14.08
N THR A 94 14.74 -1.59 13.61
CA THR A 94 15.20 -2.86 14.15
C THR A 94 16.11 -2.61 15.32
N LEU A 95 15.74 -3.12 16.48
CA LEU A 95 16.45 -3.01 17.74
C LEU A 95 17.28 -4.30 17.99
N PRO A 96 18.22 -4.29 18.95
CA PRO A 96 18.88 -5.52 19.41
C PRO A 96 17.87 -6.60 19.83
N ASP A 97 18.31 -7.84 19.90
CA ASP A 97 17.49 -8.99 20.32
C ASP A 97 16.25 -9.25 19.44
N ALA A 98 16.32 -8.88 18.16
CA ALA A 98 15.28 -9.11 17.15
C ALA A 98 13.95 -8.38 17.40
N TRP A 99 13.99 -7.30 18.18
CA TRP A 99 12.85 -6.41 18.37
C TRP A 99 12.66 -5.48 17.16
N GLU A 100 11.41 -5.18 16.84
CA GLU A 100 11.06 -4.15 15.87
C GLU A 100 10.07 -3.15 16.48
N ALA A 101 10.40 -1.87 16.35
CA ALA A 101 9.54 -0.76 16.74
C ALA A 101 9.15 0.06 15.51
N SER A 102 7.88 0.44 15.42
CA SER A 102 7.43 1.38 14.41
C SER A 102 6.61 2.54 14.99
N LEU A 103 6.75 3.69 14.33
CA LEU A 103 5.99 4.90 14.60
C LEU A 103 5.47 5.47 13.29
N GLY A 104 4.14 5.55 13.16
CA GLY A 104 3.54 6.11 11.97
C GLY A 104 2.42 7.11 12.21
N PHE A 105 2.21 7.95 11.20
CA PHE A 105 1.09 8.86 11.09
C PHE A 105 0.41 8.70 9.73
N ARG A 106 -0.89 9.01 9.68
CA ARG A 106 -1.68 9.07 8.46
C ARG A 106 -2.63 10.25 8.52
N GLN A 107 -2.64 11.04 7.47
CA GLN A 107 -3.53 12.18 7.29
C GLN A 107 -4.31 12.07 5.98
N LEU A 108 -5.60 12.38 6.06
CA LEU A 108 -6.52 12.42 4.93
C LEU A 108 -7.15 13.80 4.93
N LEU A 109 -6.97 14.55 3.85
CA LEU A 109 -7.50 15.91 3.69
C LEU A 109 -8.52 15.91 2.54
N ALA A 110 -9.74 16.36 2.83
CA ALA A 110 -10.77 16.57 1.82
C ALA A 110 -10.66 18.00 1.27
N GLY A 111 -10.86 18.17 -0.04
CA GLY A 111 -10.60 19.42 -0.77
C GLY A 111 -11.41 20.62 -0.26
N ASP A 112 -12.59 20.37 0.33
CA ASP A 112 -13.52 21.45 0.68
C ASP A 112 -13.53 21.80 2.18
N SER A 113 -12.64 21.24 3.00
CA SER A 113 -12.62 21.54 4.43
C SER A 113 -11.27 21.24 5.08
N LEU A 114 -10.47 22.30 5.27
CA LEU A 114 -9.26 22.33 6.11
C LEU A 114 -9.48 21.88 7.58
N HIS A 115 -10.71 21.55 7.99
CA HIS A 115 -11.09 21.27 9.39
C HIS A 115 -11.55 19.84 9.68
N ARG A 116 -11.67 18.95 8.67
CA ARG A 116 -12.18 17.58 8.88
C ARG A 116 -11.17 16.48 8.53
N GLY A 117 -9.89 16.74 8.77
CA GLY A 117 -8.83 15.75 8.59
C GLY A 117 -8.88 14.67 9.66
N ARG A 118 -9.06 13.40 9.28
CA ARG A 118 -8.88 12.29 10.22
C ARG A 118 -7.39 12.03 10.39
N ARG A 119 -6.87 12.27 11.59
CA ARG A 119 -5.50 11.93 11.99
C ARG A 119 -5.51 10.56 12.65
N GLN A 120 -4.63 9.67 12.20
CA GLN A 120 -4.39 8.38 12.86
C GLN A 120 -2.89 8.25 13.15
N VAL A 121 -2.57 7.87 14.37
CA VAL A 121 -1.22 7.52 14.82
C VAL A 121 -1.24 6.05 15.20
N ARG A 122 -0.24 5.29 14.75
CA ARG A 122 -0.09 3.86 15.05
C ARG A 122 1.28 3.62 15.65
N TRP A 123 1.30 2.82 16.70
CA TRP A 123 2.50 2.28 17.34
C TRP A 123 2.37 0.77 17.38
N GLN A 124 3.42 0.06 17.01
CA GLN A 124 3.47 -1.39 17.09
C GLN A 124 4.86 -1.82 17.54
N LEU A 125 4.88 -2.70 18.55
CA LEU A 125 6.08 -3.38 19.05
C LEU A 125 5.86 -4.86 18.81
N LEU A 126 6.78 -5.50 18.09
CA LEU A 126 6.72 -6.93 17.79
C LEU A 126 8.00 -7.58 18.33
N ASP A 127 7.83 -8.60 19.16
CA ASP A 127 8.89 -9.47 19.66
C ASP A 127 8.87 -10.77 18.85
N PHE A 128 9.90 -11.01 18.04
CA PHE A 128 10.07 -12.24 17.27
C PHE A 128 11.46 -12.84 17.51
N PRO A 129 11.59 -14.11 17.91
CA PRO A 129 12.88 -14.79 17.89
C PRO A 129 13.35 -14.99 16.42
N ALA A 130 14.55 -14.51 16.09
CA ALA A 130 15.10 -14.46 14.73
C ALA A 130 15.40 -15.85 14.10
N PRO A 131 15.54 -15.95 12.74
CA PRO A 131 15.12 -15.01 11.71
C PRO A 131 14.34 -15.72 10.59
N VAL A 132 13.09 -15.33 10.32
CA VAL A 132 12.57 -15.50 8.96
C VAL A 132 11.61 -14.36 8.60
N ARG A 133 11.99 -13.62 7.54
CA ARG A 133 11.10 -12.99 6.53
C ARG A 133 10.75 -11.50 6.62
N ALA A 134 11.77 -10.64 6.69
CA ALA A 134 11.66 -9.29 6.10
C ALA A 134 11.48 -9.33 4.56
N LEU A 135 11.81 -10.45 3.90
CA LEU A 135 11.55 -10.68 2.46
C LEU A 135 10.10 -11.10 2.12
N GLN A 136 9.25 -11.41 3.11
CA GLN A 136 7.85 -11.78 2.82
C GLN A 136 6.92 -10.60 2.59
N ALA A 137 7.19 -9.45 3.21
CA ALA A 137 6.39 -8.26 2.98
C ALA A 137 6.49 -7.81 1.51
N ILE A 138 7.67 -7.94 0.90
CA ILE A 138 7.91 -7.65 -0.52
C ILE A 138 7.34 -8.76 -1.43
N ARG A 139 7.42 -10.04 -1.03
CA ARG A 139 6.81 -11.14 -1.80
C ARG A 139 5.28 -11.20 -1.75
N ARG A 140 4.61 -10.63 -0.75
CA ARG A 140 3.12 -10.60 -0.74
C ARG A 140 2.53 -9.55 -1.68
N VAL A 141 3.33 -8.56 -2.09
CA VAL A 141 2.93 -7.54 -3.07
C VAL A 141 3.19 -8.03 -4.52
N GLY A 142 4.11 -8.98 -4.71
CA GLY A 142 4.40 -9.59 -6.00
C GLY A 142 3.78 -11.00 -6.16
N PHE A 143 2.76 -11.12 -7.01
CA PHE A 143 2.28 -12.37 -7.60
C PHE A 143 1.63 -13.39 -6.64
N ARG A 144 0.28 -13.44 -6.66
CA ARG A 144 -0.41 -14.74 -6.67
C ARG A 144 -0.44 -15.23 -8.11
N ARG A 145 0.53 -16.08 -8.48
CA ARG A 145 0.38 -16.97 -9.63
C ARG A 145 -0.50 -18.15 -9.17
N ALA A 146 -1.50 -18.46 -9.97
CA ALA A 146 -2.36 -19.61 -9.84
C ALA A 146 -1.58 -20.94 -9.88
N HIS A 147 -2.27 -22.00 -9.45
CA HIS A 147 -1.93 -23.43 -9.42
C HIS A 147 -1.33 -23.96 -8.10
N ASP A 148 -2.23 -24.40 -7.21
CA ASP A 148 -2.15 -25.78 -6.71
C ASP A 148 -3.55 -26.28 -6.31
N ALA A 149 -4.26 -26.84 -7.28
CA ALA A 149 -5.38 -27.74 -7.03
C ALA A 149 -4.82 -29.17 -7.05
N LYS A 150 -4.26 -29.61 -5.91
CA LYS A 150 -4.09 -31.03 -5.63
C LYS A 150 -5.21 -31.47 -4.70
N VAL A 151 -6.25 -32.00 -5.33
CA VAL A 151 -7.25 -32.88 -4.73
C VAL A 151 -6.52 -34.01 -4.01
N PHE A 152 -6.57 -34.01 -2.68
CA PHE A 152 -6.20 -35.16 -1.88
C PHE A 152 -7.45 -36.03 -1.68
N ARG A 153 -7.38 -37.27 -2.17
CA ARG A 153 -8.30 -38.36 -1.85
C ARG A 153 -8.40 -38.57 -0.34
N GLY A 154 -9.59 -38.98 0.12
CA GLY A 154 -9.71 -39.77 1.35
C GLY A 154 -11.10 -39.81 1.98
N ARG A 155 -12.04 -40.55 1.39
CA ARG A 155 -12.74 -41.72 1.96
C ARG A 155 -13.89 -42.14 1.05
#